data_AF-A0A7X6SJR7-F1
#
_entry.id   AF-A0A7X6SJR7-F1
#
_cell.length_a   1.000
_cell.length_b   1.000
_cell.length_c   1.000
_cell.angle_alpha   90.00
_cell.angle_beta   90.00
_cell.angle_gamma   90.00
#
_symmetry.space_group_name_H-M   'P 1'
#
loop_
_entity.id
_entity.type
_entity.pdbx_description
1 polymer ?
#
loop_
_entity_poly.entity_id
_entity_poly.type
_entity_poly.pdbx_seq_one_letter_code
_entity_poly.pdbx_strand_id
1 'polypeptide(L)' 'MSTVVERRMSDWFRKFSDRQLLGLVGVLSAAAVITTWIFRYVQDDAFITFRYARMAAQDHGLVLNPGDRVEGYTNFLWT' A
#
# COMPACT_ATOMS: atom_id res chain seq x y z
N MET A 1 2.43 -38.33 -35.21
CA MET A 1 3.35 -37.82 -34.18
C MET A 1 3.50 -36.32 -34.40
N SER A 2 2.64 -35.48 -33.81
CA SER A 2 2.70 -34.02 -33.98
C SER A 2 3.72 -33.41 -33.02
N THR A 3 4.64 -32.62 -33.56
CA THR A 3 5.65 -31.87 -32.80
C THR A 3 4.97 -30.80 -31.95
N VAL A 4 5.08 -30.89 -30.63
CA VAL A 4 4.65 -29.81 -29.72
C VAL A 4 5.59 -28.62 -29.95
N VAL A 5 5.04 -27.52 -30.48
CA VAL A 5 5.79 -26.27 -30.65
C VAL A 5 6.00 -25.64 -29.29
N GLU A 6 7.20 -25.77 -28.74
CA GLU A 6 7.58 -25.12 -27.49
C GLU A 6 7.74 -23.61 -27.72
N ARG A 7 6.68 -22.84 -27.45
CA ARG A 7 6.73 -21.37 -27.51
C ARG A 7 7.43 -20.84 -26.27
N ARG A 8 8.55 -20.13 -26.46
CA ARG A 8 9.29 -19.49 -25.37
C ARG A 8 8.62 -18.17 -25.02
N MET A 9 8.46 -17.87 -23.73
CA MET A 9 7.77 -16.66 -23.25
C MET A 9 8.39 -15.35 -23.80
N SER A 10 9.70 -15.36 -24.09
CA SER A 10 10.44 -14.26 -24.72
C SER A 10 9.92 -13.88 -26.12
N ASP A 11 9.30 -14.82 -26.85
CA ASP A 11 8.86 -14.61 -28.22
C ASP A 11 7.64 -13.68 -28.30
N TRP A 12 6.91 -13.53 -27.21
CA TRP A 12 5.82 -12.56 -27.08
C TRP A 12 6.33 -11.13 -26.99
N PHE A 13 7.44 -10.92 -26.28
CA PHE A 13 8.02 -9.59 -26.09
C PHE A 13 8.78 -9.09 -27.34
N ARG A 14 9.30 -10.01 -28.16
CA ARG A 14 9.93 -9.67 -29.46
C ARG A 14 9.00 -9.00 -30.47
N LYS A 15 7.68 -9.02 -30.23
CA LYS A 15 6.70 -8.34 -31.09
C LYS A 15 6.66 -6.83 -30.88
N PHE A 16 7.19 -6.32 -29.77
CA PHE A 16 7.18 -4.89 -29.44
C PHE A 16 8.55 -4.27 -29.67
N SER A 17 8.57 -3.05 -30.21
CA SER A 17 9.80 -2.26 -30.34
C SER A 17 10.23 -1.68 -28.99
N ASP A 18 11.54 -1.43 -28.83
CA ASP A 18 12.09 -0.82 -27.62
C ASP A 18 11.41 0.51 -27.27
N ARG A 19 11.03 1.30 -28.29
CA ARG A 19 10.30 2.56 -28.10
C ARG A 19 8.91 2.36 -27.48
N GLN A 20 8.21 1.28 -27.84
CA GLN A 20 6.91 0.94 -27.25
C GLN A 20 7.05 0.47 -25.80
N LEU A 21 8.10 -0.30 -25.50
CA LEU A 21 8.40 -0.73 -24.13
C LEU A 21 8.78 0.47 -23.25
N LEU A 22 9.64 1.37 -23.74
CA LEU A 22 10.00 2.61 -23.04
C LEU A 22 8.79 3.51 -22.81
N GLY A 23 7.92 3.64 -23.82
CA GLY A 23 6.65 4.37 -23.68
C GLY A 23 5.75 3.78 -22.60
N LEU A 24 5.58 2.45 -22.58
CA LEU A 24 4.79 1.76 -21.56
C LEU A 24 5.37 1.96 -20.16
N VAL A 25 6.68 1.82 -20.00
CA VAL A 25 7.36 2.06 -18.71
C VAL A 25 7.16 3.50 -18.26
N GLY A 26 7.27 4.48 -19.18
CA GLY A 26 7.03 5.89 -18.88
C GLY A 26 5.60 6.13 -18.39
N VAL A 27 4.60 5.57 -19.07
CA VAL A 27 3.18 5.69 -18.69
C VAL A 27 2.92 5.06 -17.33
N LEU A 28 3.41 3.84 -17.09
CA LEU A 28 3.23 3.14 -15.81
C LEU A 28 3.91 3.89 -14.65
N SER A 29 5.10 4.44 -14.90
CA SER A 29 5.83 5.24 -13.91
C SER A 29 5.08 6.53 -13.57
N ALA A 30 4.58 7.24 -14.58
CA ALA A 30 3.79 8.45 -14.38
C ALA A 30 2.48 8.15 -13.62
N ALA A 31 1.78 7.08 -13.99
CA ALA A 31 0.59 6.62 -13.28
C ALA A 31 0.89 6.32 -11.81
N ALA A 32 1.97 5.59 -11.52
CA ALA A 32 2.39 5.28 -10.16
C ALA A 32 2.66 6.56 -9.34
N VAL A 33 3.42 7.52 -9.89
CA VAL A 33 3.70 8.81 -9.22
C VAL A 33 2.40 9.57 -8.92
N ILE A 34 1.49 9.65 -9.89
CA ILE A 34 0.20 10.33 -9.73
C ILE A 34 -0.63 9.64 -8.64
N THR A 35 -0.74 8.31 -8.69
CA THR A 35 -1.49 7.54 -7.70
C THR A 35 -0.91 7.73 -6.30
N THR A 36 0.39 7.59 -6.11
CA THR A 36 1.02 7.81 -4.80
C THR A 36 0.84 9.24 -4.30
N TRP A 37 0.88 10.23 -5.19
CA TRP A 37 0.63 11.63 -4.82
C TRP A 37 -0.82 11.89 -4.40
N ILE A 38 -1.79 11.32 -5.11
CA ILE A 38 -3.22 11.45 -4.80
C ILE A 38 -3.55 10.75 -3.48
N PHE A 39 -3.00 9.55 -3.26
CA PHE A 39 -3.26 8.71 -2.09
C PHE A 39 -2.22 8.94 -0.96
N ARG A 40 -1.61 10.12 -0.88
CA ARG A 40 -0.74 10.48 0.25
C ARG A 40 -1.62 10.87 1.47
N TYR A 41 -1.93 9.91 2.33
CA TYR A 41 -2.63 10.18 3.59
C TYR A 41 -1.98 9.41 4.74
N VAL A 42 -2.19 9.88 5.97
CA VAL A 42 -1.83 9.13 7.17
C VAL A 42 -2.83 8.00 7.29
N GLN A 43 -2.35 6.76 7.34
CA GLN A 43 -3.24 5.61 7.49
C GLN A 43 -4.02 5.72 8.80
N ASP A 44 -5.35 5.68 8.70
CA ASP A 44 -6.27 5.91 9.83
C ASP A 44 -6.01 4.95 11.00
N ASP A 45 -5.61 3.71 10.72
CA ASP A 45 -5.25 2.73 11.75
C ASP A 45 -4.05 3.19 12.60
N ALA A 46 -3.05 3.79 11.95
CA ALA A 46 -1.88 4.34 12.64
C ALA A 46 -2.29 5.58 13.46
N PHE A 47 -3.20 6.40 12.94
CA PHE A 47 -3.74 7.55 13.66
C PHE A 47 -4.40 7.14 14.99
N ILE A 48 -5.22 6.08 15.00
CA ILE A 48 -5.83 5.55 16.23
C ILE A 48 -4.71 5.23 17.24
N THR A 49 -3.70 4.48 16.82
CA THR A 49 -2.55 4.11 17.68
C THR A 49 -1.84 5.33 18.27
N PHE A 50 -1.51 6.33 17.44
CA PHE A 50 -0.85 7.56 17.90
C PHE A 50 -1.72 8.35 18.89
N ARG A 51 -3.04 8.33 18.71
CA ARG A 51 -3.94 9.02 19.63
C ARG A 51 -3.95 8.36 21.00
N TYR A 52 -4.05 7.03 21.06
CA TYR A 52 -3.99 6.28 22.32
C TYR A 52 -2.64 6.46 23.02
N ALA A 53 -1.52 6.40 22.29
CA ALA A 53 -0.18 6.64 22.84
C ALA A 53 -0.07 8.05 23.45
N ARG A 54 -0.62 9.07 22.78
CA ARG A 54 -0.67 10.44 23.31
C ARG A 54 -1.52 10.56 24.57
N MET A 55 -2.65 9.86 24.66
CA MET A 55 -3.50 9.86 25.86
C MET A 55 -2.83 9.16 27.04
N ALA A 56 -2.17 8.04 26.80
CA ALA A 56 -1.37 7.38 27.81
C ALA A 56 -0.23 8.29 28.32
N ALA A 57 0.47 8.99 27.42
CA ALA A 57 1.54 9.92 27.78
C ALA A 57 1.07 11.18 28.52
N GLN A 58 -0.24 11.48 28.48
CA GLN A 58 -0.87 12.62 29.18
C GLN A 58 -1.63 12.17 30.44
N ASP A 59 -1.39 10.95 30.93
CA ASP A 59 -2.05 10.36 32.11
C ASP A 59 -3.58 10.22 31.99
N HIS A 60 -4.13 10.24 30.77
CA HIS A 60 -5.55 9.97 30.52
C HIS A 60 -5.86 8.47 30.35
N GLY A 61 -4.83 7.63 30.23
CA GLY A 61 -4.95 6.20 29.97
C GLY A 61 -5.12 5.85 28.49
N LEU A 62 -5.37 4.57 28.21
CA LEU A 62 -5.62 4.07 26.86
C LEU A 62 -7.06 4.38 26.44
N VAL A 63 -7.31 5.63 26.08
CA VAL A 63 -8.61 6.12 25.62
C VAL A 63 -8.46 6.91 24.33
N LEU A 64 -9.52 6.96 23.52
CA LEU A 64 -9.56 7.85 22.35
C LEU A 64 -9.84 9.31 22.79
N ASN A 65 -10.85 9.47 23.63
CA ASN A 65 -11.30 10.74 24.21
C ASN A 65 -11.25 10.65 25.75
N PRO A 66 -10.78 11.70 26.45
CA PRO A 66 -10.85 11.74 27.90
C PRO A 66 -12.29 11.58 28.39
N GLY A 67 -12.51 10.70 29.37
CA GLY A 67 -13.83 10.39 29.92
C GLY A 67 -14.50 9.15 29.31
N ASP A 68 -14.17 8.80 28.06
CA ASP A 68 -14.73 7.63 27.38
C ASP A 68 -13.76 6.44 27.50
N ARG A 69 -14.12 5.46 28.33
CA ARG A 69 -13.35 4.22 28.50
C ARG A 69 -13.86 3.16 27.52
N VAL A 70 -13.43 3.27 26.26
CA VAL A 70 -13.75 2.31 25.20
C VAL A 70 -12.44 1.86 24.56
N GLU A 71 -12.30 0.55 24.35
CA GLU A 71 -11.21 -0.01 23.56
C GLU A 71 -11.55 0.11 22.08
N GLY A 72 -10.95 1.09 21.41
CA GLY A 72 -11.22 1.45 20.01
C GLY A 72 -10.10 1.08 19.04
N TYR A 73 -9.15 0.23 19.44
CA TYR A 73 -8.06 -0.27 18.59
C TYR A 73 -8.14 -1.80 18.49
N THR A 74 -7.67 -2.35 17.38
CA THR A 74 -7.73 -3.80 17.08
C THR A 74 -6.48 -4.57 17.49
N ASN A 75 -5.50 -3.89 18.09
CA ASN A 75 -4.25 -4.48 18.53
C ASN A 75 -4.24 -4.69 20.05
N PHE A 76 -4.67 -5.87 20.51
CA PHE A 76 -4.67 -6.20 21.93
C PHE A 76 -3.25 -6.14 22.52
N LEU A 77 -3.15 -6.10 23.85
CA LEU A 77 -1.88 -5.93 24.57
C LEU A 77 -0.78 -6.92 24.17
N TRP A 78 -1.11 -8.02 23.49
CA TRP A 78 -0.17 -8.96 22.84
C TRP A 78 -0.55 -9.24 21.37
N THR A 79 0.27 -8.75 20.42
CA THR A 79 0.75 -9.40 19.18
C THR A 79 2.09 -8.77 18.77
#